data_AF-A0A6V7KFC2-F1
#
_entry.id   AF-A0A6V7KFC2-F1
#
_cell.length_a   1.000
_cell.length_b   1.000
_cell.length_c   1.000
_cell.angle_alpha   90.00
_cell.angle_beta   90.00
_cell.angle_gamma   90.00
#
_symmetry.space_group_name_H-M   'P 1'
#
loop_
_entity.id
_entity.type
_entity.pdbx_description
1 polymer ?
#
loop_
_entity_poly.entity_id
_entity_poly.type
_entity_poly.pdbx_seq_one_letter_code
_entity_poly.pdbx_strand_id
1 'polypeptide(L)'
;MVELRASTAMTAGVVTFKKKHRNSRFHYAVLVTLDAIFSAIVAAPAVVGYWRGTWGLSDIYLFPNDPVLSNITSISVGYGGLLFFNVIQEYLNNVFNPDKHRLFYYIGSRIYTAIFGFCCVNAWRGGWQALDLYTEQVSGTVIATTIVALVALIIMKAVRNISAPPFSLSLDSHPGYFEVPTMFRVD
;
A
#
# COMPACT_ATOMS: atom_id res chain seq x y z
N MET A 1 1.05 -42.70 51.38
CA MET A 1 0.05 -41.66 51.04
C MET A 1 0.71 -40.47 50.29
N VAL A 2 1.59 -40.72 49.31
CA VAL A 2 2.42 -39.67 48.66
C VAL A 2 2.21 -39.59 47.12
N GLU A 3 1.58 -40.56 46.46
CA GLU A 3 1.46 -40.57 45.00
C GLU A 3 0.26 -39.81 44.39
N LEU A 4 -0.74 -39.41 45.18
CA LEU A 4 -1.95 -38.73 44.64
C LEU A 4 -1.80 -37.20 44.46
N ARG A 5 -0.70 -36.59 44.93
CA ARG A 5 -0.48 -35.14 44.77
C ARG A 5 0.40 -34.78 43.56
N ALA A 6 1.25 -35.68 43.09
CA ALA A 6 2.16 -35.42 41.97
C ALA A 6 1.44 -35.42 40.60
N SER A 7 0.50 -36.34 40.38
CA SER A 7 -0.26 -36.43 39.12
C SER A 7 -1.18 -35.22 38.92
N THR A 8 -1.81 -34.73 39.98
CA THR A 8 -2.73 -33.59 39.95
C THR A 8 -2.00 -32.28 39.61
N ALA A 9 -0.79 -32.08 40.13
CA ALA A 9 0.06 -30.92 39.84
C ALA A 9 0.58 -30.94 38.39
N MET A 10 0.97 -32.10 37.86
CA MET A 10 1.37 -32.23 36.44
C MET A 10 0.18 -32.01 35.49
N THR A 11 -1.00 -32.56 35.77
CA THR A 11 -2.20 -32.30 34.95
C THR A 11 -2.63 -30.84 35.03
N ALA A 12 -2.55 -30.21 36.21
CA ALA A 12 -2.83 -28.78 36.36
C ALA A 12 -1.84 -27.93 35.56
N GLY A 13 -0.54 -28.23 35.58
CA GLY A 13 0.47 -27.54 34.79
C GLY A 13 0.24 -27.65 33.27
N VAL A 14 -0.04 -28.86 32.77
CA VAL A 14 -0.32 -29.12 31.35
C VAL A 14 -1.63 -28.47 30.89
N VAL A 15 -2.69 -28.53 31.71
CA VAL A 15 -3.98 -27.88 31.43
C VAL A 15 -3.84 -26.35 31.45
N THR A 16 -3.09 -25.79 32.40
CA THR A 16 -2.87 -24.35 32.51
C THR A 16 -2.01 -23.84 31.35
N PHE A 17 -0.99 -24.59 30.93
CA PHE A 17 -0.16 -24.26 29.76
C PHE A 17 -0.96 -24.36 28.45
N LYS A 18 -1.74 -25.43 28.25
CA LYS A 18 -2.66 -25.55 27.10
C LYS A 18 -3.73 -24.46 27.11
N LYS A 19 -4.29 -24.09 28.27
CA LYS A 19 -5.32 -23.03 28.39
C LYS A 19 -4.74 -21.65 28.12
N LYS A 20 -3.54 -21.34 28.63
CA LYS A 20 -2.82 -20.08 28.34
C LYS A 20 -2.48 -19.96 26.85
N HIS A 21 -1.97 -21.03 26.25
CA HIS A 21 -1.65 -21.08 24.81
C HIS A 21 -2.92 -21.03 23.92
N ARG A 22 -4.02 -21.67 24.34
CA ARG A 22 -5.31 -21.64 23.63
C ARG A 22 -5.98 -20.27 23.72
N ASN A 23 -5.95 -19.63 24.89
CA ASN A 23 -6.45 -18.26 25.06
C ASN A 23 -5.63 -17.26 24.22
N SER A 24 -4.31 -17.46 24.10
CA SER A 24 -3.46 -16.64 23.22
C SER A 24 -3.79 -16.82 21.74
N ARG A 25 -4.08 -18.05 21.28
CA ARG A 25 -4.50 -18.31 19.89
C ARG A 25 -5.88 -17.78 19.58
N PHE A 26 -6.84 -17.96 20.50
CA PHE A 26 -8.19 -17.44 20.33
C PHE A 26 -8.19 -15.91 20.33
N HIS A 27 -7.49 -15.29 21.27
CA HIS A 27 -7.31 -13.84 21.30
C HIS A 27 -6.70 -13.31 20.01
N TYR A 28 -5.63 -13.94 19.52
CA TYR A 28 -5.02 -13.58 18.24
C TYR A 28 -5.99 -13.76 17.07
N ALA A 29 -6.73 -14.87 17.01
CA ALA A 29 -7.72 -15.11 15.96
C ALA A 29 -8.84 -14.06 15.97
N VAL A 30 -9.32 -13.65 17.16
CA VAL A 30 -10.29 -12.57 17.29
C VAL A 30 -9.71 -11.26 16.78
N LEU A 31 -8.50 -10.89 17.17
CA LEU A 31 -7.84 -9.66 16.70
C LEU A 31 -7.68 -9.65 15.17
N VAL A 32 -7.18 -10.73 14.58
CA VAL A 32 -7.03 -10.85 13.12
C VAL A 32 -8.38 -10.77 12.42
N THR A 33 -9.42 -11.38 12.98
CA THR A 33 -10.77 -11.33 12.40
C THR A 33 -11.33 -9.91 12.44
N LEU A 34 -11.18 -9.21 13.56
CA LEU A 34 -11.62 -7.82 13.71
C LEU A 34 -10.84 -6.87 12.78
N ASP A 35 -9.53 -7.06 12.66
CA ASP A 35 -8.67 -6.30 11.75
C ASP A 35 -9.06 -6.53 10.28
N ALA A 36 -9.36 -7.78 9.90
CA ALA A 36 -9.85 -8.11 8.57
C ALA A 36 -11.22 -7.47 8.28
N ILE A 37 -12.15 -7.51 9.23
CA ILE A 37 -13.47 -6.87 9.10
C ILE A 37 -13.32 -5.35 8.95
N PHE A 38 -12.51 -4.72 9.80
CA PHE A 38 -12.24 -3.28 9.72
C PHE A 38 -11.59 -2.91 8.39
N SER A 39 -10.58 -3.66 7.97
CA SER A 39 -9.88 -3.45 6.71
C SER A 39 -10.82 -3.59 5.51
N ALA A 40 -11.71 -4.59 5.51
CA ALA A 40 -12.64 -4.84 4.41
C ALA A 40 -13.79 -3.83 4.33
N ILE A 41 -14.33 -3.39 5.48
CA ILE A 41 -15.55 -2.55 5.52
C ILE A 41 -15.22 -1.06 5.59
N VAL A 42 -14.09 -0.68 6.18
CA VAL A 42 -13.73 0.73 6.40
C VAL A 42 -12.55 1.14 5.54
N ALA A 43 -11.40 0.47 5.70
CA ALA A 43 -10.17 0.90 5.05
C ALA A 43 -10.23 0.76 3.52
N ALA A 44 -10.62 -0.42 3.02
CA ALA A 44 -10.67 -0.67 1.58
C ALA A 44 -11.66 0.24 0.85
N PRO A 45 -12.92 0.43 1.30
CA PRO A 45 -13.84 1.38 0.66
C PRO A 45 -13.35 2.83 0.73
N ALA A 46 -12.70 3.25 1.83
CA ALA A 46 -12.13 4.59 1.94
C ALA A 46 -10.99 4.81 0.94
N VAL A 47 -10.09 3.83 0.78
CA VAL A 47 -9.00 3.87 -0.19
C VAL A 47 -9.55 3.89 -1.62
N VAL A 48 -10.53 3.03 -1.94
CA VAL A 48 -11.19 3.03 -3.25
C VAL A 48 -11.87 4.37 -3.52
N GLY A 49 -12.60 4.92 -2.54
CA GLY A 49 -13.28 6.21 -2.64
C GLY A 49 -12.31 7.36 -2.89
N TYR A 50 -11.20 7.43 -2.17
CA TYR A 50 -10.13 8.39 -2.42
C TYR A 50 -9.58 8.24 -3.84
N TRP A 51 -9.16 7.03 -4.22
CA TRP A 51 -8.50 6.78 -5.48
C TRP A 51 -9.41 7.07 -6.69
N ARG A 52 -10.64 6.56 -6.67
CA ARG A 52 -11.63 6.79 -7.73
C ARG A 52 -12.18 8.21 -7.73
N GLY A 53 -12.33 8.82 -6.56
CA GLY A 53 -12.73 10.23 -6.43
C GLY A 53 -11.67 11.16 -7.03
N THR A 54 -10.40 11.01 -6.65
CA THR A 54 -9.30 11.78 -7.22
C THR A 54 -9.18 11.57 -8.72
N TRP A 55 -9.28 10.34 -9.20
CA TRP A 55 -9.27 10.06 -10.63
C TRP A 55 -10.42 10.76 -11.36
N GLY A 56 -11.65 10.65 -10.86
CA GLY A 56 -12.82 11.30 -11.48
C GLY A 56 -12.72 12.83 -11.44
N LEU A 57 -12.19 13.42 -10.37
CA LEU A 57 -11.89 14.85 -10.33
C LEU A 57 -10.85 15.22 -11.39
N SER A 58 -9.80 14.42 -11.56
CA SER A 58 -8.83 14.61 -12.63
C SER A 58 -9.48 14.55 -14.01
N ASP A 59 -10.43 13.66 -14.26
CA ASP A 59 -11.16 13.61 -15.55
C ASP A 59 -11.98 14.87 -15.83
N ILE A 60 -12.49 15.52 -14.79
CA ILE A 60 -13.29 16.76 -14.91
C ILE A 60 -12.39 17.99 -15.07
N TYR A 61 -11.27 18.05 -14.33
CA TYR A 61 -10.46 19.27 -14.20
C TYR A 61 -9.20 19.30 -15.07
N LEU A 62 -8.56 18.15 -15.35
CA LEU A 62 -7.34 18.10 -16.14
C LEU A 62 -7.67 18.00 -17.63
N PHE A 63 -7.70 19.15 -18.30
CA PHE A 63 -7.82 19.27 -19.75
C PHE A 63 -8.93 18.38 -20.34
N PRO A 64 -10.20 18.56 -19.93
CA PRO A 64 -11.30 17.64 -20.29
C PRO A 64 -11.57 17.56 -21.81
N ASN A 65 -11.17 18.60 -22.55
CA ASN A 65 -11.37 18.69 -24.00
C ASN A 65 -10.15 18.23 -24.82
N ASP A 66 -9.02 17.93 -24.16
CA ASP A 66 -7.79 17.51 -24.81
C ASP A 66 -7.22 16.27 -24.09
N PRO A 67 -7.59 15.06 -24.55
CA PRO A 67 -7.20 13.83 -23.89
C PRO A 67 -5.68 13.59 -23.95
N VAL A 68 -4.99 14.11 -24.96
CA VAL A 68 -3.52 13.98 -25.09
C VAL A 68 -2.83 14.85 -24.05
N LEU A 69 -3.25 16.12 -23.92
CA LEU A 69 -2.70 17.02 -22.92
C LEU A 69 -3.04 16.59 -21.49
N SER A 70 -4.26 16.08 -21.28
CA SER A 70 -4.67 15.41 -20.03
C SER A 70 -3.73 14.26 -19.68
N ASN A 71 -3.45 13.38 -20.65
CA ASN A 71 -2.57 12.23 -20.45
C ASN A 71 -1.15 12.65 -20.07
N ILE A 72 -0.53 13.53 -20.86
CA ILE A 72 0.83 14.02 -20.61
C ILE A 72 0.90 14.68 -19.23
N THR A 73 -0.08 15.50 -18.88
CA THR A 73 -0.11 16.16 -17.57
C THR A 73 -0.20 15.15 -16.43
N SER A 74 -1.06 14.12 -16.54
CA SER A 74 -1.13 13.06 -15.53
C SER A 74 0.18 12.27 -15.41
N ILE A 75 0.85 11.95 -16.52
CA ILE A 75 2.16 11.29 -16.50
C ILE A 75 3.21 12.18 -15.83
N SER A 76 3.29 13.46 -16.20
CA SER A 76 4.26 14.42 -15.65
C SER A 76 4.05 14.65 -14.15
N VAL A 77 2.81 14.92 -13.72
CA VAL A 77 2.48 15.12 -12.30
C VAL A 77 2.68 13.83 -11.51
N GLY A 78 2.31 12.68 -12.09
CA GLY A 78 2.40 11.39 -11.46
C GLY A 78 3.85 10.96 -11.23
N TYR A 79 4.54 10.58 -12.31
CA TYR A 79 5.91 10.07 -12.21
C TYR A 79 6.91 11.16 -11.79
N GLY A 80 6.73 12.40 -12.23
CA GLY A 80 7.57 13.52 -11.80
C GLY A 80 7.42 13.82 -10.30
N GLY A 81 6.19 13.77 -9.78
CA GLY A 81 5.95 13.92 -8.34
C GLY A 81 6.52 12.78 -7.51
N LEU A 82 6.34 11.53 -7.95
CA LEU A 82 6.92 10.36 -7.28
C LEU A 82 8.45 10.43 -7.24
N LEU A 83 9.09 10.81 -8.34
CA LEU A 83 10.54 11.02 -8.40
C LEU A 83 10.98 12.16 -7.49
N PHE A 84 10.29 13.30 -7.53
CA PHE A 84 10.58 14.45 -6.69
C PHE A 84 10.58 14.07 -5.20
N PHE A 85 9.52 13.41 -4.73
CA PHE A 85 9.42 12.97 -3.33
C PHE A 85 10.49 11.94 -2.95
N ASN A 86 10.89 11.06 -3.86
CA ASN A 86 11.99 10.14 -3.64
C ASN A 86 13.34 10.88 -3.47
N VAL A 87 13.58 11.93 -4.25
CA VAL A 87 14.81 12.74 -4.15
C VAL A 87 14.84 13.55 -2.83
N ILE A 88 13.71 14.10 -2.38
CA ILE A 88 13.67 14.96 -1.18
C ILE A 88 13.38 14.20 0.13
N GLN A 89 13.29 12.86 0.10
CA GLN A 89 12.85 12.05 1.25
C GLN A 89 13.69 12.29 2.52
N GLU A 90 15.02 12.41 2.39
CA GLU A 90 15.92 12.65 3.52
C GLU A 90 15.72 14.05 4.12
N TYR A 91 15.54 15.05 3.25
CA TYR A 91 15.22 16.41 3.67
C TYR A 91 13.89 16.45 4.44
N LEU A 92 12.85 15.77 3.93
CA LEU A 92 11.55 15.68 4.61
C LEU A 92 11.66 14.99 5.97
N ASN A 93 12.40 13.88 6.07
CA ASN A 93 12.66 13.19 7.35
C ASN A 93 13.36 14.10 8.37
N ASN A 94 14.31 14.93 7.93
CA ASN A 94 15.05 15.85 8.79
C ASN A 94 14.20 17.05 9.26
N VAL A 95 13.35 17.57 8.39
CA VAL A 95 12.46 18.72 8.65
C VAL A 95 11.27 18.29 9.52
N PHE A 96 10.60 17.21 9.14
CA PHE A 96 9.48 16.62 9.87
C PHE A 96 10.00 15.52 10.80
N ASN A 97 10.78 15.92 11.80
CA ASN A 97 11.27 14.98 12.81
C ASN A 97 10.31 14.96 14.03
N PRO A 98 9.76 13.80 14.42
CA PRO A 98 8.81 13.70 15.52
C PRO A 98 9.39 14.09 16.88
N ASP A 99 10.70 13.97 17.07
CA ASP A 99 11.40 14.29 18.32
C ASP A 99 11.61 15.79 18.51
N LYS A 100 11.63 16.57 17.41
CA LYS A 100 11.80 18.03 17.45
C LYS A 100 10.47 18.77 17.51
N HIS A 101 9.57 18.49 16.56
CA HIS A 101 8.33 19.24 16.38
C HIS A 101 7.16 18.31 16.09
N ARG A 102 6.60 17.71 17.15
CA ARG A 102 5.55 16.68 17.05
C ARG A 102 4.30 17.13 16.27
N LEU A 103 3.80 18.35 16.49
CA LEU A 103 2.63 18.84 15.77
C LEU A 103 2.94 19.07 14.28
N PHE A 104 4.09 19.67 13.98
CA PHE A 104 4.54 19.92 12.62
C PHE A 104 4.75 18.61 11.86
N TYR A 105 5.28 17.58 12.53
CA TYR A 105 5.37 16.22 11.99
C TYR A 105 4.00 15.66 11.60
N TYR A 106 3.01 15.71 12.49
CA TYR A 106 1.68 15.16 12.17
C TYR A 106 0.97 15.91 11.05
N ILE A 107 1.05 17.25 11.03
CA ILE A 107 0.43 18.02 9.94
C ILE A 107 1.17 17.78 8.62
N GLY A 108 2.51 17.86 8.64
CA GLY A 108 3.35 17.66 7.47
C GLY A 108 3.21 16.27 6.86
N SER A 109 3.21 15.23 7.69
CA SER A 109 3.02 13.84 7.24
C SER A 109 1.68 13.62 6.55
N ARG A 110 0.59 14.22 7.03
CA ARG A 110 -0.74 14.11 6.40
C ARG A 110 -0.83 14.86 5.08
N ILE A 111 -0.26 16.07 5.01
CA ILE A 111 -0.20 16.85 3.76
C ILE A 111 0.64 16.09 2.74
N TYR A 112 1.81 15.58 3.14
CA TYR A 112 2.66 14.74 2.30
C TYR A 112 1.88 13.54 1.75
N THR A 113 1.21 12.76 2.59
CA THR A 113 0.43 11.59 2.15
C THR A 113 -0.67 11.97 1.17
N ALA A 114 -1.36 13.10 1.38
CA ALA A 114 -2.40 13.56 0.46
C ALA A 114 -1.85 13.95 -0.92
N ILE A 115 -0.71 14.66 -0.97
CA ILE A 115 -0.07 15.09 -2.23
C ILE A 115 0.59 13.89 -2.92
N PHE A 116 1.33 13.06 -2.18
CA PHE A 116 1.95 11.85 -2.70
C PHE A 116 0.91 10.87 -3.25
N GLY A 117 -0.22 10.72 -2.55
CA GLY A 117 -1.38 9.96 -3.02
C GLY A 117 -1.94 10.51 -4.34
N PHE A 118 -2.05 11.83 -4.48
CA PHE A 118 -2.49 12.48 -5.73
C PHE A 118 -1.53 12.20 -6.89
N CYS A 119 -0.21 12.27 -6.66
CA CYS A 119 0.79 11.87 -7.66
C CYS A 119 0.65 10.40 -8.03
N CYS A 120 0.47 9.51 -7.05
CA CYS A 120 0.26 8.08 -7.29
C CYS A 120 -0.97 7.82 -8.17
N VAL A 121 -2.12 8.44 -7.86
CA VAL A 121 -3.34 8.33 -8.69
C VAL A 121 -3.08 8.79 -10.12
N ASN A 122 -2.39 9.92 -10.31
CA ASN A 122 -2.10 10.45 -11.64
C ASN A 122 -1.09 9.60 -12.43
N ALA A 123 -0.12 8.95 -11.78
CA ALA A 123 0.78 8.02 -12.44
C ALA A 123 0.00 6.83 -13.03
N TRP A 124 -0.93 6.26 -12.26
CA TRP A 124 -1.82 5.21 -12.75
C TRP A 124 -2.77 5.72 -13.83
N ARG A 125 -3.42 6.88 -13.63
CA ARG A 125 -4.30 7.50 -14.63
C ARG A 125 -3.60 7.72 -15.95
N GLY A 126 -2.41 8.32 -15.93
CA GLY A 126 -1.60 8.55 -17.12
C GLY A 126 -1.23 7.26 -17.84
N GLY A 127 -0.83 6.21 -17.10
CA GLY A 127 -0.53 4.91 -17.70
C GLY A 127 -1.74 4.28 -18.40
N TRP A 128 -2.90 4.26 -17.74
CA TRP A 128 -4.14 3.73 -18.32
C TRP A 128 -4.62 4.53 -19.53
N GLN A 129 -4.64 5.86 -19.43
CA GLN A 129 -5.01 6.72 -20.55
C GLN A 129 -4.06 6.59 -21.74
N ALA A 130 -2.77 6.36 -21.51
CA ALA A 130 -1.82 6.16 -22.60
C ALA A 130 -2.12 4.85 -23.33
N LEU A 131 -2.45 3.78 -22.61
CA LEU A 131 -2.90 2.54 -23.22
C LEU A 131 -4.17 2.76 -24.06
N ASP A 132 -5.16 3.46 -23.52
CA ASP A 132 -6.42 3.73 -24.22
C ASP A 132 -6.25 4.60 -25.47
N LEU A 133 -5.34 5.58 -25.45
CA LEU A 133 -5.11 6.49 -26.57
C LEU A 133 -4.28 5.88 -27.70
N TYR A 134 -3.32 5.02 -27.35
CA TYR A 134 -2.34 4.50 -28.30
C TYR A 134 -2.54 3.03 -28.67
N THR A 135 -3.46 2.33 -28.01
CA THR A 135 -3.74 0.91 -28.26
C THR A 135 -5.22 0.71 -28.53
N GLU A 136 -5.54 -0.01 -29.60
CA GLU A 136 -6.91 -0.45 -29.83
C GLU A 136 -7.36 -1.43 -28.75
N GLN A 137 -8.63 -1.39 -28.33
CA GLN A 137 -9.18 -2.29 -27.31
C GLN A 137 -9.71 -3.61 -27.91
N VAL A 138 -8.98 -4.18 -28.87
CA VAL A 138 -9.29 -5.49 -29.46
C VAL A 138 -8.61 -6.61 -28.65
N SER A 139 -9.16 -7.82 -28.68
CA SER A 139 -8.64 -8.93 -27.86
C SER A 139 -7.16 -9.22 -28.14
N GLY A 140 -6.71 -9.09 -29.40
CA GLY A 140 -5.32 -9.35 -29.79
C GLY A 140 -4.32 -8.38 -29.17
N THR A 141 -4.62 -7.08 -29.17
CA THR A 141 -3.76 -6.04 -28.60
C THR A 141 -3.73 -6.12 -27.07
N VAL A 142 -4.86 -6.43 -26.42
CA VAL A 142 -4.92 -6.64 -24.97
C VAL A 142 -4.05 -7.83 -24.55
N ILE A 143 -4.12 -8.95 -25.28
CA ILE A 143 -3.27 -10.12 -25.02
C ILE A 143 -1.79 -9.76 -25.25
N ALA A 144 -1.47 -9.08 -26.35
CA ALA A 144 -0.09 -8.71 -26.68
C ALA A 144 0.51 -7.76 -25.64
N THR A 145 -0.19 -6.69 -25.27
CA THR A 145 0.26 -5.72 -24.24
C THR A 145 0.43 -6.40 -22.88
N THR A 146 -0.47 -7.30 -22.50
CA THR A 146 -0.37 -8.08 -21.26
C THR A 146 0.87 -8.98 -21.26
N ILE A 147 1.15 -9.70 -22.36
CA ILE A 147 2.34 -10.54 -22.48
C ILE A 147 3.62 -9.71 -22.39
N VAL A 148 3.68 -8.59 -23.11
CA VAL A 148 4.84 -7.68 -23.10
C VAL A 148 5.09 -7.14 -21.70
N ALA A 149 4.04 -6.67 -21.01
CA ALA A 149 4.14 -6.18 -19.64
C ALA A 149 4.59 -7.29 -18.67
N LEU A 150 4.08 -8.51 -18.82
CA LEU A 150 4.47 -9.65 -18.00
C LEU A 150 5.93 -10.04 -18.21
N VAL A 151 6.40 -10.08 -19.47
CA VAL A 151 7.81 -10.33 -19.80
C VAL A 151 8.71 -9.26 -19.20
N ALA A 152 8.34 -7.98 -19.31
CA ALA A 152 9.07 -6.88 -18.68
C ALA A 152 9.16 -7.06 -17.15
N LEU A 153 8.06 -7.43 -16.48
CA LEU A 153 8.06 -7.72 -15.05
C LEU A 153 8.92 -8.93 -14.68
N ILE A 154 8.98 -9.98 -15.52
CA ILE A 154 9.88 -11.13 -15.31
C ILE A 154 11.34 -10.69 -15.37
N ILE A 155 11.71 -9.91 -16.40
CA ILE A 155 13.07 -9.41 -16.58
C ILE A 155 13.49 -8.55 -15.37
N MET A 156 12.60 -7.68 -14.89
CA MET A 156 12.83 -6.85 -13.71
C MET A 156 12.74 -7.61 -12.38
N LYS A 157 12.41 -8.91 -12.39
CA LYS A 157 12.13 -9.71 -11.20
C LYS A 157 11.03 -9.11 -10.30
N ALA A 158 10.07 -8.42 -10.92
CA ALA A 158 9.03 -7.63 -10.27
C ALA A 158 7.63 -8.25 -10.36
N VAL A 159 7.51 -9.51 -10.83
CA VAL A 159 6.22 -10.23 -10.98
C VAL A 159 5.41 -10.26 -9.67
N ARG A 160 6.08 -10.26 -8.50
CA ARG A 160 5.42 -10.19 -7.19
C ARG A 160 4.53 -8.95 -7.01
N ASN A 161 4.80 -7.87 -7.75
CA ASN A 161 4.05 -6.62 -7.67
C ASN A 161 2.66 -6.72 -8.31
N ILE A 162 2.36 -7.81 -9.03
CA ILE A 162 1.01 -8.10 -9.54
C ILE A 162 0.07 -8.51 -8.40
N SER A 163 0.61 -8.97 -7.27
CA SER A 163 -0.22 -9.31 -6.11
C SER A 163 -0.91 -8.06 -5.56
N ALA A 164 -2.23 -8.13 -5.46
CA ALA A 164 -3.09 -7.08 -4.93
C ALA A 164 -3.98 -7.66 -3.81
N PRO A 165 -4.65 -6.81 -3.00
CA PRO A 165 -5.68 -7.27 -2.08
C PRO A 165 -6.73 -8.13 -2.84
N PRO A 166 -7.23 -9.23 -2.24
CA PRO A 166 -7.12 -9.63 -0.84
C PRO A 166 -5.95 -10.58 -0.52
N PHE A 167 -5.06 -10.85 -1.48
CA PHE A 167 -4.05 -11.91 -1.34
C PHE A 167 -2.88 -11.55 -0.41
N SER A 168 -2.69 -10.28 -0.11
CA SER A 168 -1.64 -9.78 0.78
C SER A 168 -2.16 -8.59 1.58
N LEU A 169 -2.07 -8.69 2.91
CA LEU A 169 -2.30 -7.61 3.86
C LEU A 169 -0.94 -7.36 4.54
N SER A 170 -0.25 -6.30 4.11
CA SER A 170 0.99 -5.88 4.72
C SER A 170 0.71 -4.65 5.56
N LEU A 171 1.05 -4.71 6.85
CA LEU A 171 1.05 -3.53 7.69
C LEU A 171 2.21 -2.63 7.25
N ASP A 172 1.94 -1.33 7.12
CA ASP A 172 2.98 -0.35 6.86
C ASP A 172 3.73 -0.08 8.17
N SER A 173 4.73 -0.90 8.44
CA SER A 173 5.56 -0.84 9.66
C SER A 173 7.01 -0.46 9.34
N HIS A 174 7.22 0.41 8.35
CA HIS A 174 8.57 0.84 7.97
C HIS A 174 9.09 1.95 8.90
N PRO A 175 10.34 1.85 9.41
CA PRO A 175 10.95 2.92 10.20
C PRO A 175 11.33 4.09 9.29
N GLY A 176 10.42 5.05 9.10
CA GLY A 176 10.67 6.24 8.29
C GLY A 176 9.44 6.62 7.47
N TYR A 177 8.64 7.57 7.95
CA TYR A 177 7.36 7.92 7.32
C TYR A 177 7.49 8.44 5.88
N PHE A 178 8.60 9.13 5.58
CA PHE A 178 8.87 9.72 4.26
C PHE A 178 9.82 8.87 3.42
N GLU A 179 10.34 7.77 3.96
CA GLU A 179 11.32 6.94 3.29
C GLU A 179 10.63 5.96 2.32
N VAL A 180 11.01 6.01 1.06
CA VAL A 180 10.50 5.11 0.02
C VAL A 180 11.54 4.03 -0.22
N PRO A 181 11.33 2.79 0.24
CA PRO A 181 12.30 1.73 0.07
C PRO A 181 12.50 1.43 -1.41
N THR A 182 13.73 1.57 -1.89
CA THR A 182 14.11 1.25 -3.26
C THR A 182 14.56 -0.21 -3.37
N MET A 183 14.53 -0.76 -4.58
CA MET A 183 15.01 -2.12 -4.83
C MET A 183 16.51 -2.27 -4.53
N PHE A 184 17.28 -1.19 -4.71
CA PHE A 184 18.71 -1.14 -4.46
C PHE A 184 18.94 -0.59 -3.06
N ARG A 185 19.34 -1.46 -2.13
CA ARG A 185 19.84 -1.02 -0.83
C ARG A 185 21.19 -0.35 -1.07
N VAL A 186 21.23 0.96 -0.88
CA VAL A 186 22.48 1.70 -0.85
C VAL A 186 22.78 1.87 0.63
N ASP A 187 23.71 1.05 1.12
CA ASP A 187 24.21 1.14 2.49
C ASP A 187 25.09 2.40 2.67
#